data_AF-A0A8W8LY97-F1
#
_entry.id   AF-A0A8W8LY97-F1
#
_cell.length_a   1.000
_cell.length_b   1.000
_cell.length_c   1.000
_cell.angle_alpha   90.00
_cell.angle_beta   90.00
_cell.angle_gamma   90.00
#
_symmetry.space_group_name_H-M   'P 1'
#
loop_
_entity.id
_entity.type
_entity.pdbx_description
1 polymer ?
#
loop_
_entity_poly.entity_id
_entity_poly.type
_entity_poly.pdbx_seq_one_letter_code
_entity_poly.pdbx_strand_id
1 'polypeptide(L)'
;RVMKPNFSASWEEVGPENELEDTYALSTMKTLEDAVKQIIQFMGMQPCERSDKIAEGKSSHTLYLAGVYRGGHDALVRAKLALSDNGVTMQLTVRSSDPDASEVLATAIG
;
A
#
# COMPACT_ATOMS: atom_id res chain seq x y z
N ARG A 1 4.48 -12.99 11.17
CA ARG A 1 4.99 -12.41 9.89
C ARG A 1 4.22 -13.10 8.77
N VAL A 2 3.28 -12.39 8.15
CA VAL A 2 2.49 -12.91 7.02
C VAL A 2 3.33 -12.71 5.77
N MET A 3 3.62 -13.76 5.02
CA MET A 3 4.36 -13.69 3.77
C MET A 3 3.42 -14.13 2.65
N LYS A 4 3.01 -13.18 1.80
CA LYS A 4 2.29 -13.47 0.56
C LYS A 4 3.32 -13.42 -0.58
N PRO A 5 3.92 -14.56 -0.99
CA PRO A 5 4.97 -14.57 -2.00
C PRO A 5 4.47 -14.17 -3.40
N ASN A 6 3.16 -14.22 -3.62
CA ASN A 6 2.49 -13.76 -4.83
C ASN A 6 1.35 -12.83 -4.40
N PHE A 7 1.60 -11.52 -4.42
CA PHE A 7 0.61 -10.51 -4.03
C PHE A 7 -0.58 -10.52 -4.99
N SER A 8 -0.33 -10.66 -6.29
CA SER A 8 -1.36 -10.68 -7.32
C SER A 8 -2.39 -11.80 -7.09
N ALA A 9 -1.93 -13.03 -6.80
CA ALA A 9 -2.84 -14.14 -6.52
C ALA A 9 -3.74 -13.85 -5.30
N SER A 10 -3.18 -13.33 -4.21
CA SER A 10 -3.97 -12.96 -3.04
C SER A 10 -4.91 -11.77 -3.29
N TRP A 11 -4.49 -10.81 -4.12
CA TRP A 11 -5.29 -9.65 -4.51
C TRP A 11 -6.54 -10.06 -5.31
N GLU A 12 -6.39 -11.04 -6.20
CA GLU A 12 -7.50 -11.63 -6.95
C GLU A 12 -8.39 -12.53 -6.08
N GLU A 13 -7.79 -13.30 -5.17
CA GLU A 13 -8.52 -14.17 -4.23
C GLU A 13 -9.43 -13.37 -3.28
N VAL A 14 -8.94 -12.26 -2.72
CA VAL A 14 -9.76 -11.37 -1.88
C VAL A 14 -10.87 -10.69 -2.69
N GLY A 15 -10.58 -10.33 -3.94
CA GLY A 15 -11.55 -9.69 -4.84
C GLY A 15 -11.90 -8.24 -4.45
N PRO A 16 -12.66 -7.53 -5.31
CA PRO A 16 -12.92 -6.10 -5.14
C PRO A 16 -14.15 -5.76 -4.26
N GLU A 17 -14.77 -6.73 -3.60
CA GLU A 17 -16.05 -6.54 -2.88
C GLU A 17 -15.98 -5.41 -1.84
N ASN A 18 -14.89 -5.37 -1.07
CA ASN A 18 -14.61 -4.30 -0.09
C ASN A 18 -13.39 -3.46 -0.53
N GLU A 19 -13.26 -3.19 -1.84
CA GLU A 19 -12.19 -2.32 -2.34
C GLU A 19 -12.47 -0.86 -1.99
N LEU A 20 -11.48 -0.19 -1.40
CA LEU A 20 -11.48 1.26 -1.21
C LEU A 20 -10.28 1.87 -1.92
N GLU A 21 -10.48 3.03 -2.52
CA GLU A 21 -9.42 3.77 -3.21
C GLU A 21 -9.48 5.25 -2.86
N ASP A 22 -8.31 5.83 -2.58
CA ASP A 22 -8.17 7.27 -2.36
C ASP A 22 -6.80 7.78 -2.87
N THR A 23 -6.70 9.08 -3.10
CA THR A 23 -5.50 9.74 -3.63
C THR A 23 -4.98 10.79 -2.66
N TYR A 24 -3.71 10.66 -2.28
CA TYR A 24 -3.04 11.51 -1.31
C TYR A 24 -1.87 12.27 -1.93
N ALA A 25 -1.66 13.50 -1.48
CA ALA A 25 -0.49 14.31 -1.81
C ALA A 25 0.48 14.34 -0.62
N LEU A 26 1.58 13.61 -0.74
CA LEU A 26 2.67 13.55 0.24
C LEU A 26 3.67 14.68 -0.05
N SER A 27 3.22 15.93 0.11
CA SER A 27 3.98 17.14 -0.29
C SER A 27 5.31 17.33 0.46
N THR A 28 5.42 16.76 1.66
CA THR A 28 6.65 16.75 2.49
C THR A 28 7.65 15.70 2.05
N MET A 29 7.23 14.67 1.30
CA MET A 29 8.11 13.63 0.76
C MET A 29 8.73 14.08 -0.55
N LYS A 30 10.07 14.12 -0.61
CA LYS A 30 10.83 14.55 -1.79
C LYS A 30 11.40 13.38 -2.60
N THR A 31 11.33 12.17 -2.08
CA THR A 31 11.83 10.95 -2.72
C THR A 31 10.79 9.84 -2.61
N LEU A 32 10.82 8.88 -3.54
CA LEU A 32 9.97 7.70 -3.47
C LEU A 32 10.41 6.79 -2.32
N GLU A 33 11.71 6.74 -2.03
CA GLU A 33 12.31 5.96 -0.96
C GLU A 33 11.78 6.38 0.41
N ASP A 34 11.71 7.69 0.67
CA ASP A 34 11.21 8.20 1.94
C ASP A 34 9.70 7.97 2.08
N ALA A 35 8.94 8.21 1.00
CA ALA A 35 7.50 7.92 0.98
C ALA A 35 7.23 6.44 1.25
N VAL A 36 7.92 5.52 0.57
CA VAL A 36 7.76 4.07 0.76
C VAL A 36 8.10 3.65 2.19
N LYS A 37 9.23 4.11 2.75
CA LYS A 37 9.61 3.79 4.14
C LYS A 37 8.55 4.28 5.12
N GLN A 38 8.06 5.50 4.92
CA GLN A 38 7.07 6.11 5.80
C GLN A 38 5.73 5.37 5.73
N ILE A 39 5.25 5.01 4.54
CA ILE A 39 4.02 4.22 4.36
C ILE A 39 4.15 2.85 5.05
N ILE A 40 5.26 2.13 4.85
CA ILE A 40 5.51 0.84 5.51
C ILE A 40 5.45 1.00 7.03
N GLN A 41 6.09 2.05 7.56
CA GLN A 41 6.12 2.31 9.00
C GLN A 41 4.73 2.64 9.56
N PHE A 42 3.96 3.49 8.88
CA PHE A 42 2.63 3.89 9.33
C PHE A 42 1.63 2.73 9.28
N MET A 43 1.63 1.97 8.19
CA MET A 43 0.69 0.85 8.04
C MET A 43 1.08 -0.35 8.91
N GLY A 44 2.36 -0.50 9.27
CA GLY A 44 2.83 -1.65 10.04
C GLY A 44 2.69 -2.98 9.32
N MET A 45 2.64 -2.95 7.98
CA MET A 45 2.41 -4.11 7.12
C MET A 45 3.71 -4.60 6.47
N GLN A 46 3.69 -5.83 5.96
CA GLN A 46 4.87 -6.42 5.33
C GLN A 46 4.91 -6.07 3.84
N PRO A 47 6.01 -5.52 3.31
CA PRO A 47 6.18 -5.35 1.88
C PRO A 47 6.30 -6.70 1.16
N CYS A 48 5.59 -6.83 0.05
CA CYS A 48 5.59 -8.00 -0.81
C CYS A 48 6.51 -7.78 -2.01
N GLU A 49 7.01 -8.87 -2.59
CA GLU A 49 7.71 -8.87 -3.89
C GLU A 49 8.90 -7.90 -3.99
N ARG A 50 9.54 -7.59 -2.86
CA ARG A 50 10.61 -6.57 -2.74
C ARG A 50 10.20 -5.18 -3.21
N SER A 51 8.91 -4.87 -3.16
CA SER A 51 8.36 -3.56 -3.49
C SER A 51 8.79 -2.45 -2.51
N ASP A 52 9.52 -2.77 -1.43
CA ASP A 52 10.25 -1.80 -0.62
C ASP A 52 11.54 -1.29 -1.28
N LYS A 53 11.98 -1.88 -2.40
CA LYS A 53 13.15 -1.47 -3.17
C LYS A 53 12.73 -0.64 -4.37
N ILE A 54 13.13 0.62 -4.37
CA ILE A 54 12.91 1.56 -5.46
C ILE A 54 14.08 1.41 -6.44
N ALA A 55 13.78 1.34 -7.74
CA ALA A 55 14.80 1.35 -8.78
C ALA A 55 15.32 2.77 -9.02
N GLU A 56 16.63 2.94 -9.17
CA GLU A 56 17.27 4.24 -9.37
C GLU A 56 16.71 4.96 -10.61
N GLY A 57 16.51 6.28 -10.50
CA GLY A 57 16.08 7.15 -11.60
C GLY A 57 14.61 7.00 -12.01
N LYS A 58 13.78 6.26 -11.26
CA LYS A 58 12.34 6.16 -11.52
C LYS A 58 11.57 7.30 -10.85
N SER A 59 10.62 7.86 -11.57
CA SER A 59 9.65 8.84 -11.06
C SER A 59 8.31 8.20 -10.66
N SER A 60 8.17 6.89 -10.80
CA SER A 60 6.99 6.15 -10.35
C SER A 60 7.38 4.81 -9.73
N HIS A 61 6.55 4.34 -8.80
CA HIS A 61 6.77 3.10 -8.09
C HIS A 61 5.44 2.50 -7.63
N THR A 62 5.36 1.19 -7.47
CA THR A 62 4.19 0.55 -6.84
C THR A 62 4.66 -0.26 -5.64
N LEU A 63 4.12 0.10 -4.47
CA LEU A 63 4.33 -0.59 -3.22
C LEU A 63 3.16 -1.56 -2.96
N TYR A 64 3.49 -2.80 -2.66
CA TYR A 64 2.53 -3.84 -2.29
C TYR A 64 2.74 -4.24 -0.84
N LEU A 65 1.71 -4.14 -0.02
CA LEU A 65 1.77 -4.54 1.39
C LEU A 65 0.72 -5.60 1.70
N ALA A 66 1.10 -6.58 2.50
CA ALA A 66 0.20 -7.58 3.03
C ALA A 66 0.26 -7.63 4.55
N GLY A 67 -0.90 -7.86 5.15
CA GLY A 67 -1.09 -8.04 6.57
C GLY A 67 -2.30 -8.92 6.84
N VAL A 68 -2.58 -9.14 8.12
CA VAL A 68 -3.79 -9.82 8.59
C VAL A 68 -4.43 -8.93 9.64
N TYR A 69 -5.71 -8.63 9.44
CA TYR A 69 -6.53 -7.89 10.38
C TYR A 69 -7.13 -8.82 11.44
N ARG A 70 -7.79 -8.23 12.44
CA ARG A 70 -8.42 -8.97 13.55
C ARG A 70 -9.33 -10.06 12.98
N GLY A 71 -9.36 -11.24 13.60
CA GLY A 71 -10.18 -12.36 13.11
C GLY A 71 -9.57 -13.18 11.97
N GLY A 72 -8.38 -12.83 11.47
CA GLY A 72 -7.69 -13.61 10.43
C GLY A 72 -7.99 -13.14 9.01
N HIS A 73 -8.66 -12.00 8.85
CA HIS A 73 -8.99 -11.43 7.54
C HIS A 73 -7.72 -10.89 6.86
N ASP A 74 -7.51 -11.27 5.60
CA ASP A 74 -6.41 -10.73 4.80
C ASP A 74 -6.61 -9.23 4.58
N ALA A 75 -5.54 -8.46 4.76
CA ALA A 75 -5.50 -7.03 4.53
C ALA A 75 -4.42 -6.75 3.48
N LEU A 76 -4.81 -6.26 2.32
CA LEU A 76 -3.91 -6.03 1.20
C LEU A 76 -3.96 -4.57 0.77
N VAL A 77 -2.79 -4.00 0.48
CA VAL A 77 -2.65 -2.61 0.06
C VAL A 77 -1.77 -2.54 -1.18
N ARG A 78 -2.24 -1.75 -2.14
CA ARG A 78 -1.46 -1.33 -3.31
C ARG A 78 -1.38 0.19 -3.32
N ALA A 79 -0.18 0.71 -3.09
CA ALA A 79 0.11 2.14 -3.20
C ALA A 79 0.87 2.41 -4.50
N LYS A 80 0.27 3.13 -5.44
CA LYS A 80 0.95 3.62 -6.65
C LYS A 80 1.46 5.03 -6.39
N LEU A 81 2.76 5.21 -6.45
CA LEU A 81 3.43 6.47 -6.17
C LEU A 81 3.95 7.11 -7.46
N ALA A 82 3.85 8.43 -7.54
CA ALA A 82 4.44 9.25 -8.58
C ALA A 82 5.16 10.45 -7.95
N LEU A 83 6.44 10.61 -8.25
CA LEU A 83 7.26 11.74 -7.83
C LEU A 83 7.16 12.87 -8.86
N SER A 84 6.97 14.08 -8.35
CA SER A 84 6.95 15.33 -9.11
C SER A 84 7.77 16.40 -8.38
N ASP A 85 7.91 17.57 -8.99
CA ASP A 85 8.57 18.73 -8.37
C ASP A 85 7.89 19.17 -7.05
N ASN A 86 6.58 18.90 -6.92
CA ASN A 86 5.78 19.27 -5.75
C ASN A 86 5.81 18.19 -4.65
N GLY A 87 6.54 17.10 -4.84
CA GLY A 87 6.58 15.95 -3.94
C GLY A 87 5.94 14.70 -4.54
N VAL A 88 5.55 13.76 -3.69
CA VAL A 88 5.01 12.47 -4.10
C VAL A 88 3.48 12.49 -4.05
N THR A 89 2.83 12.06 -5.12
CA THR A 89 1.40 11.72 -5.15
C THR A 89 1.23 10.21 -5.04
N MET A 90 0.25 9.77 -4.27
CA MET A 90 -0.02 8.36 -4.04
C MET A 90 -1.50 8.04 -4.29
N GLN A 91 -1.78 7.05 -5.13
CA GLN A 91 -3.09 6.37 -5.17
C GLN A 91 -2.99 5.12 -4.28
N LEU A 92 -3.78 5.09 -3.20
CA LEU A 92 -3.87 3.98 -2.27
C LEU A 92 -5.12 3.16 -2.63
N THR A 93 -4.94 1.89 -2.97
CA THR A 93 -6.04 0.93 -3.12
C THR A 93 -5.91 -0.12 -2.02
N VAL A 94 -6.99 -0.42 -1.32
CA VAL A 94 -7.05 -1.41 -0.23
C VAL A 94 -8.08 -2.47 -0.56
N ARG A 95 -7.78 -3.73 -0.24
CA ARG A 95 -8.75 -4.84 -0.27
C ARG A 95 -8.67 -5.68 1.00
N SER A 96 -9.82 -6.15 1.46
CA SER A 96 -9.94 -7.14 2.52
C SER A 96 -11.22 -7.95 2.36
N SER A 97 -11.26 -9.15 2.96
CA SER A 97 -12.50 -9.90 3.12
C SER A 97 -13.42 -9.32 4.21
N ASP A 98 -12.93 -8.34 4.97
CA ASP A 98 -13.67 -7.63 6.01
C ASP A 98 -13.77 -6.13 5.67
N PRO A 99 -14.97 -5.54 5.51
CA PRO A 99 -15.12 -4.13 5.16
C PRO A 99 -14.51 -3.18 6.19
N ASP A 100 -14.58 -3.52 7.48
CA ASP A 100 -14.01 -2.71 8.56
C ASP A 100 -12.48 -2.60 8.41
N ALA A 101 -11.82 -3.70 8.02
CA ALA A 101 -10.39 -3.70 7.73
C ALA A 101 -10.03 -2.75 6.59
N SER A 102 -10.82 -2.77 5.51
CA SER A 102 -10.63 -1.86 4.38
C SER A 102 -10.77 -0.39 4.79
N GLU A 103 -11.79 -0.05 5.57
CA GLU A 103 -12.03 1.33 6.03
C GLU A 103 -10.91 1.84 6.94
N VAL A 104 -10.49 1.03 7.92
CA VAL A 104 -9.39 1.38 8.82
C VAL A 104 -8.09 1.62 8.07
N LEU A 105 -7.77 0.77 7.08
CA LEU A 105 -6.54 0.91 6.29
C LEU A 105 -6.58 2.10 5.34
N ALA A 106 -7.74 2.38 4.73
CA ALA A 106 -7.91 3.54 3.86
C ALA A 106 -7.74 4.86 4.65
N THR A 107 -8.21 4.89 5.90
CA THR A 107 -8.13 6.09 6.76
C THR A 107 -6.80 6.23 7.51
N ALA A 108 -5.94 5.22 7.52
CA ALA A 108 -4.69 5.21 8.30
C ALA A 108 -3.61 6.20 7.82
N ILE A 109 -3.71 6.69 6.58
CA ILE A 109 -2.72 7.61 5.97
C ILE A 109 -3.24 9.06 5.91
N GLY A 110 -4.51 9.29 6.31
CA GLY A 110 -5.18 10.59 6.32
C GLY A 110 -4.87 11.46 7.54
#